data_AF-A0A367R998-F1
#
_entry.id   AF-A0A367R998-F1
#
_cell.length_a   1.000
_cell.length_b   1.000
_cell.length_c   1.000
_cell.angle_alpha   90.00
_cell.angle_beta   90.00
_cell.angle_gamma   90.00
#
_symmetry.space_group_name_H-M   'P 1'
#
loop_
_entity.id
_entity.type
_entity.pdbx_description
1 polymer ?
#
loop_
_entity_poly.entity_id
_entity_poly.type
_entity_poly.pdbx_seq_one_letter_code
_entity_poly.pdbx_strand_id
1 'polypeptide(L)'
;MKLQRIEAGEYLTPDGRFYVRNTYYSNGLPGRSNTTKGWLIEDKSGLTPFQVSSNQKSKLRRVDTLQQARETIAVVMECDRNEQTLRDARWRKQDNAQPPGVCWLSPYTGKLLTRSEALLELNLMS
;
A
#
# COMPACT_ATOMS: atom_id res chain seq x y z
N MET A 1 0.63 0.13 -13.09
CA MET A 1 0.36 -1.25 -12.59
C MET A 1 -0.85 -1.85 -13.31
N LYS A 2 -0.77 -3.11 -13.76
CA LYS A 2 -1.87 -3.77 -14.51
C LYS A 2 -2.78 -4.54 -13.56
N LEU A 3 -4.07 -4.23 -13.59
CA LEU A 3 -5.11 -5.00 -12.92
C LEU A 3 -5.72 -5.99 -13.91
N GLN A 4 -5.85 -7.25 -13.51
CA GLN A 4 -6.55 -8.28 -14.29
C GLN A 4 -8.03 -8.22 -13.95
N ARG A 5 -8.88 -8.11 -14.97
CA ARG A 5 -10.33 -8.15 -14.78
C ARG A 5 -10.76 -9.59 -14.52
N ILE A 6 -11.50 -9.82 -13.44
CA ILE A 6 -12.11 -11.13 -13.15
C ILE A 6 -13.58 -11.11 -13.56
N GLU A 7 -14.31 -10.07 -13.13
CA GLU A 7 -15.73 -9.88 -13.46
C GLU A 7 -16.04 -8.43 -13.87
N ALA A 8 -17.30 -8.12 -14.16
CA ALA A 8 -17.72 -6.75 -14.42
C ALA A 8 -17.60 -5.88 -13.16
N GLY A 9 -16.66 -4.94 -13.16
CA GLY A 9 -16.40 -4.09 -12.01
C GLY A 9 -15.52 -4.73 -10.94
N GLU A 10 -14.87 -5.86 -11.23
CA GLU A 10 -13.99 -6.55 -10.29
C GLU A 10 -12.65 -6.91 -10.93
N TYR A 11 -11.58 -6.67 -10.17
CA TYR A 11 -10.22 -6.83 -10.62
C TYR A 11 -9.34 -7.44 -9.53
N LEU A 12 -8.26 -8.08 -9.96
CA LEU A 12 -7.23 -8.62 -9.10
C LEU A 12 -5.85 -8.26 -9.65
N THR A 13 -4.90 -8.12 -8.75
CA THR A 13 -3.50 -8.01 -9.14
C THR A 13 -2.97 -9.35 -9.61
N PRO A 14 -1.98 -9.39 -10.54
CA PRO A 14 -1.46 -10.65 -11.07
C PRO A 14 -0.90 -11.59 -9.99
N ASP A 15 -0.41 -11.04 -8.89
CA ASP A 15 0.09 -11.78 -7.71
C ASP A 15 -1.03 -12.18 -6.72
N GLY A 16 -2.29 -11.88 -7.04
CA GLY A 16 -3.45 -12.22 -6.23
C GLY A 16 -3.63 -11.40 -4.95
N ARG A 17 -2.73 -10.45 -4.67
CA ARG A 17 -2.68 -9.75 -3.39
C ARG A 17 -3.79 -8.72 -3.19
N PHE A 18 -4.06 -7.88 -4.20
CA PHE A 18 -5.08 -6.85 -4.09
C PHE A 18 -6.28 -7.19 -4.94
N TYR A 19 -7.44 -7.19 -4.28
CA TYR A 19 -8.73 -7.31 -4.91
C TYR A 19 -9.40 -5.94 -4.97
N VAL A 20 -9.90 -5.57 -6.14
CA VAL A 20 -10.48 -4.24 -6.39
C VAL A 20 -11.86 -4.40 -6.97
N ARG A 21 -12.88 -3.91 -6.29
CA ARG A 21 -14.26 -4.00 -6.76
C ARG A 21 -14.98 -2.67 -6.74
N ASN A 22 -15.88 -2.48 -7.71
CA ASN A 22 -16.82 -1.38 -7.70
C ASN A 22 -17.82 -1.59 -6.57
N THR A 23 -18.14 -0.52 -5.85
CA THR A 23 -19.09 -0.60 -4.75
C THR A 23 -19.88 0.69 -4.60
N TYR A 24 -21.07 0.57 -4.04
CA TYR A 24 -21.92 1.68 -3.60
C TYR A 24 -21.79 1.79 -2.09
N TYR A 25 -21.54 2.99 -1.59
CA TYR A 25 -21.50 3.23 -0.15
C TYR A 25 -22.40 4.38 0.27
N SER A 26 -22.94 4.24 1.49
CA SER A 26 -23.68 5.30 2.15
C SER A 26 -22.71 6.33 2.70
N ASN A 27 -23.03 7.61 2.55
CA ASN A 27 -22.37 8.70 3.27
C ASN A 27 -22.86 8.82 4.73
N GLY A 28 -23.51 7.77 5.26
CA GLY A 28 -24.00 7.73 6.64
C GLY A 28 -25.30 8.52 6.88
N LEU A 29 -25.97 8.97 5.81
CA LEU A 29 -27.23 9.71 5.91
C LEU A 29 -28.43 8.74 5.82
N PRO A 30 -29.15 8.49 6.93
CA PRO A 30 -30.35 7.65 6.89
C PRO A 30 -31.41 8.26 5.97
N GLY A 31 -32.04 7.43 5.13
CA GLY A 31 -33.11 7.85 4.23
C GLY A 31 -32.68 8.32 2.83
N ARG A 32 -31.39 8.31 2.48
CA ARG A 32 -30.92 8.49 1.09
C ARG A 32 -30.38 7.18 0.51
N SER A 33 -30.79 6.87 -0.72
CA SER A 33 -30.19 5.81 -1.52
C SER A 33 -28.70 6.07 -1.73
N ASN A 34 -27.89 5.01 -1.78
CA ASN A 34 -26.43 5.10 -1.97
C ASN A 34 -26.12 5.68 -3.35
N THR A 35 -25.95 6.99 -3.47
CA THR A 35 -25.72 7.66 -4.76
C THR A 35 -24.24 7.75 -5.13
N THR A 36 -23.32 7.55 -4.19
CA THR A 36 -21.88 7.64 -4.44
C THR A 36 -21.33 6.26 -4.83
N LYS A 37 -20.91 6.15 -6.10
CA LYS A 37 -20.14 5.01 -6.61
C LYS A 37 -18.67 5.24 -6.32
N GLY A 38 -17.96 4.18 -5.96
CA GLY A 38 -16.51 4.21 -5.88
C GLY A 38 -15.91 2.81 -5.98
N TRP A 39 -14.67 2.69 -5.54
CA TRP A 39 -13.89 1.48 -5.62
C TRP A 39 -13.35 1.12 -4.25
N LEU A 40 -13.43 -0.16 -3.93
CA LEU A 40 -12.88 -0.74 -2.73
C LEU A 40 -11.64 -1.55 -3.10
N ILE A 41 -10.52 -1.24 -2.45
CA ILE A 41 -9.29 -1.98 -2.51
C ILE A 41 -9.24 -2.85 -1.25
N GLU A 42 -9.11 -4.15 -1.44
CA GLU A 42 -8.89 -5.12 -0.39
C GLU A 42 -7.47 -5.68 -0.52
N ASP A 43 -6.67 -5.51 0.54
CA ASP A 43 -5.36 -6.15 0.65
C ASP A 43 -5.49 -7.49 1.39
N LYS A 44 -5.37 -8.59 0.64
CA LYS A 44 -5.45 -9.94 1.18
C LYS A 44 -4.22 -10.35 1.99
N SER A 45 -3.10 -9.62 1.86
CA SER A 45 -1.88 -9.89 2.62
C SER A 45 -1.96 -9.35 4.06
N GLY A 46 -2.81 -8.34 4.32
CA GLY A 46 -2.87 -7.64 5.60
C GLY A 46 -1.63 -6.78 5.91
N LEU A 47 -0.70 -6.63 4.97
CA LEU A 47 0.58 -5.92 5.19
C LEU A 47 0.45 -4.41 5.01
N THR A 48 -0.58 -3.92 4.31
CA THR A 48 -0.79 -2.48 4.13
C THR A 48 -1.31 -1.79 5.39
N PRO A 49 -1.11 -0.48 5.57
CA PRO A 49 -1.75 0.27 6.65
C PRO A 49 -3.16 0.75 6.26
N PHE A 50 -3.93 -0.03 5.48
CA PHE A 50 -5.31 0.36 5.22
C PHE A 50 -6.19 0.15 6.46
N GLN A 51 -7.33 0.84 6.50
CA GLN A 51 -8.27 0.72 7.61
C GLN A 51 -8.77 -0.71 7.71
N VAL A 52 -8.77 -1.26 8.93
CA VAL A 52 -9.35 -2.57 9.21
C VAL A 52 -10.87 -2.40 9.22
N SER A 53 -11.57 -3.19 8.42
CA SER A 53 -13.02 -3.30 8.55
C SER A 53 -13.33 -3.95 9.90
N SER A 54 -14.17 -3.33 10.74
CA SER A 54 -14.54 -3.92 12.04
C SER A 54 -15.19 -5.30 11.92
N ASN A 55 -15.76 -5.62 10.75
CA ASN A 55 -16.43 -6.90 10.47
C ASN A 55 -15.63 -7.87 9.59
N GLN A 56 -14.49 -7.45 9.00
CA GLN A 56 -13.67 -8.33 8.16
C GLN A 56 -12.20 -8.17 8.55
N LYS A 57 -11.49 -9.28 8.79
CA LYS A 57 -10.03 -9.33 9.01
C LYS A 57 -9.21 -8.89 7.79
N SER A 58 -9.80 -8.19 6.83
CA SER A 58 -9.13 -7.66 5.65
C SER A 58 -8.96 -6.15 5.76
N LYS A 59 -7.86 -5.67 5.21
CA LYS A 59 -7.50 -4.25 5.21
C LYS A 59 -8.07 -3.61 3.97
N LEU A 60 -8.93 -2.61 4.16
CA LEU A 60 -9.74 -2.01 3.12
C LEU A 60 -9.40 -0.54 2.92
N ARG A 61 -9.32 -0.12 1.67
CA ARG A 61 -9.18 1.29 1.30
C ARG A 61 -10.21 1.67 0.25
N ARG A 62 -10.88 2.79 0.47
CA ARG A 62 -11.84 3.38 -0.48
C ARG A 62 -11.15 4.43 -1.34
N VAL A 63 -11.52 4.46 -2.60
CA VAL A 63 -11.10 5.46 -3.59
C VAL A 63 -12.24 5.73 -4.56
N ASP A 64 -12.27 6.91 -5.17
CA ASP A 64 -13.40 7.33 -6.00
C ASP A 64 -13.34 6.73 -7.41
N THR A 65 -12.13 6.48 -7.92
CA THR A 65 -11.91 6.00 -9.29
C THR A 65 -11.02 4.76 -9.36
N LEU A 66 -11.20 3.97 -10.43
CA LEU A 66 -10.33 2.83 -10.71
C LEU A 66 -8.87 3.26 -10.91
N GLN A 67 -8.66 4.48 -11.42
CA GLN A 67 -7.33 5.04 -11.60
C GLN A 67 -6.63 5.28 -10.26
N GLN A 68 -7.32 5.90 -9.30
CA GLN A 68 -6.81 6.06 -7.93
C GLN A 68 -6.54 4.70 -7.26
N ALA A 69 -7.34 3.67 -7.56
CA ALA A 69 -7.08 2.32 -7.07
C ALA A 69 -5.75 1.78 -7.62
N ARG A 70 -5.52 1.91 -8.93
CA ARG A 70 -4.26 1.50 -9.58
C ARG A 70 -3.06 2.23 -9.01
N GLU A 71 -3.16 3.54 -8.81
CA GLU A 71 -2.09 4.37 -8.25
C GLU A 71 -1.78 3.99 -6.80
N THR A 72 -2.81 3.84 -5.98
CA THR A 72 -2.67 3.41 -4.58
C THR A 72 -1.93 2.08 -4.49
N ILE A 73 -2.33 1.10 -5.29
CA ILE A 73 -1.69 -0.23 -5.25
C ILE A 73 -0.26 -0.15 -5.81
N ALA A 74 -0.04 0.63 -6.87
CA ALA A 74 1.31 0.82 -7.44
C ALA A 74 2.28 1.40 -6.40
N VAL A 75 1.85 2.41 -5.64
CA VAL A 75 2.65 3.00 -4.56
C VAL A 75 2.99 1.96 -3.49
N VAL A 76 2.02 1.15 -3.07
CA VAL A 76 2.26 0.10 -2.08
C VAL A 76 3.27 -0.93 -2.60
N MET A 77 3.08 -1.45 -3.81
CA MET A 77 4.00 -2.41 -4.40
C MET A 77 5.40 -1.85 -4.63
N GLU A 78 5.50 -0.55 -4.94
CA GLU A 78 6.79 0.14 -5.02
C GLU A 78 7.45 0.27 -3.65
N CYS A 79 6.68 0.62 -2.62
CA CYS A 79 7.17 0.62 -1.24
C CYS A 79 7.75 -0.75 -0.88
N ASP A 80 6.99 -1.83 -1.10
CA ASP A 80 7.43 -3.19 -0.77
C ASP A 80 8.68 -3.62 -1.54
N ARG A 81 8.76 -3.29 -2.84
CA ARG A 81 9.97 -3.53 -3.65
C ARG A 81 11.17 -2.79 -3.08
N ASN A 82 11.02 -1.51 -2.74
CA ASN A 82 12.10 -0.72 -2.16
C ASN A 82 12.56 -1.28 -0.81
N GLU A 83 11.63 -1.75 0.03
CA GLU A 83 12.00 -2.41 1.29
C GLU A 83 12.76 -3.72 1.04
N GLN A 84 12.36 -4.49 0.03
CA GLN A 84 13.04 -5.72 -0.34
C GLN A 84 14.46 -5.44 -0.83
N THR A 85 14.66 -4.46 -1.71
CA THR A 85 15.99 -4.03 -2.19
C THR A 85 16.92 -3.68 -1.03
N LEU A 86 16.43 -2.91 -0.05
CA LEU A 86 17.21 -2.55 1.13
C LEU A 86 17.56 -3.78 1.98
N ARG A 87 16.62 -4.68 2.20
CA ARG A 87 16.85 -5.94 2.94
C ARG A 87 17.89 -6.83 2.24
N ASP A 88 17.81 -6.96 0.93
CA ASP A 88 18.75 -7.75 0.13
C ASP A 88 20.16 -7.16 0.21
N ALA A 89 20.28 -5.84 0.29
CA ALA A 89 21.52 -5.12 0.57
C ALA A 89 21.95 -5.11 2.06
N ARG A 90 21.34 -5.96 2.90
CA ARG A 90 21.61 -6.11 4.35
C ARG A 90 21.33 -4.88 5.22
N TRP A 91 20.50 -3.96 4.75
CA TRP A 91 20.01 -2.86 5.58
C TRP A 91 18.99 -3.38 6.60
N ARG A 92 18.99 -2.78 7.80
CA ARG A 92 18.11 -3.20 8.90
C ARG A 92 17.13 -2.10 9.25
N LYS A 93 15.85 -2.44 9.37
CA LYS A 93 14.86 -1.53 9.95
C LYS A 93 15.12 -1.34 11.44
N GLN A 94 15.05 -0.10 11.90
CA GLN A 94 15.10 0.26 13.31
C GLN A 94 14.07 1.33 13.61
N ASP A 95 13.45 1.22 14.78
CA ASP A 95 12.57 2.26 15.29
C ASP A 95 13.40 3.51 15.60
N ASN A 96 12.88 4.66 15.19
CA ASN A 96 13.45 5.96 15.47
C ASN A 96 12.45 6.74 16.33
N ALA A 97 12.92 7.33 17.43
CA ALA A 97 12.06 8.13 18.30
C ALA A 97 11.52 9.40 17.60
N GLN A 98 12.19 9.86 16.54
CA GLN A 98 11.78 11.00 15.74
C GLN A 98 11.03 10.58 14.46
N PRO A 99 10.09 11.40 13.96
CA PRO A 99 9.46 11.17 12.65
C PRO A 99 10.52 10.91 11.56
N PRO A 100 10.34 9.89 10.70
CA PRO A 100 9.10 9.14 10.43
C PRO A 100 8.85 7.91 11.34
N GLY A 101 9.55 7.76 12.47
CA GLY A 101 9.29 6.69 13.44
C GLY A 101 9.97 5.36 13.14
N VAL A 102 10.24 5.07 11.85
CA VAL A 102 11.02 3.90 11.41
C VAL A 102 12.02 4.32 10.35
N CYS A 103 13.29 4.00 10.59
CA CYS A 103 14.42 4.28 9.70
C CYS A 103 15.15 2.99 9.30
N TRP A 104 16.09 3.13 8.37
CA TRP A 104 16.96 2.07 7.89
C TRP A 104 18.40 2.34 8.32
N LEU A 105 19.01 1.37 9.00
CA LEU A 105 20.41 1.41 9.42
C LEU A 105 21.31 1.06 8.23
N SER A 106 22.15 2.00 7.84
CA SER A 106 23.14 1.83 6.78
C SER A 106 24.24 0.84 7.20
N PRO A 107 24.53 -0.19 6.37
CA PRO A 107 25.68 -1.05 6.60
C PRO A 107 27.02 -0.37 6.26
N TYR A 108 26.98 0.76 5.52
CA TYR A 108 28.18 1.48 5.07
C TYR A 108 28.61 2.53 6.09
N THR A 109 27.66 3.33 6.57
CA THR A 109 27.94 4.48 7.44
C THR A 109 27.46 4.29 8.88
N GLY A 110 26.69 3.24 9.16
CA GLY A 110 26.10 3.01 10.48
C GLY A 110 25.04 4.04 10.88
N LYS A 111 24.61 4.90 9.95
CA LYS A 111 23.61 5.94 10.19
C LYS A 111 22.20 5.41 10.01
N LEU A 112 21.26 5.99 10.76
CA LEU A 112 19.82 5.80 10.53
C LEU A 112 19.32 6.78 9.50
N LEU A 113 18.79 6.24 8.41
CA LEU A 113 18.33 7.01 7.25
C LEU A 113 16.84 6.74 6.99
N THR A 114 16.13 7.74 6.49
CA THR A 114 14.80 7.52 5.92
C THR A 114 14.89 6.56 4.73
N ARG A 115 13.77 5.96 4.31
CA ARG A 115 13.76 5.05 3.16
C ARG A 115 14.36 5.70 1.90
N SER A 116 14.02 6.97 1.62
CA SER A 116 14.51 7.67 0.44
C SER A 116 16.03 7.91 0.49
N GLU A 117 16.55 8.32 1.64
CA GLU A 117 17.99 8.50 1.86
C GLU A 117 18.74 7.17 1.79
N ALA A 118 18.17 6.09 2.34
CA ALA A 118 18.75 4.76 2.28
C ALA A 118 18.88 4.25 0.84
N LEU A 119 17.82 4.43 0.02
CA LEU A 119 17.86 4.09 -1.40
C LEU A 119 18.87 4.94 -2.17
N LEU A 120 18.98 6.24 -1.83
CA LEU A 120 19.97 7.12 -2.44
C LEU A 120 21.40 6.69 -2.10
N GLU A 121 21.70 6.42 -0.82
CA GLU A 121 23.01 5.95 -0.40
C GLU A 121 23.33 4.59 -1.03
N LEU A 122 22.38 3.66 -1.09
CA LEU A 122 22.56 2.38 -1.78
C LEU A 122 22.93 2.58 -3.25
N ASN A 123 22.22 3.45 -3.98
CA ASN A 123 22.52 3.74 -5.38
C ASN A 123 23.89 4.41 -5.59
N LEU A 124 24.39 5.17 -4.61
CA LEU A 124 25.72 5.79 -4.67
C LEU A 124 26.86 4.81 -4.35
N MET A 125 26.56 3.72 -3.64
CA MET A 125 27.53 2.73 -3.16
C MET A 125 27.49 1.41 -3.94
N SER A 126 26.57 1.28 -4.90
CA SER A 126 26.43 0.13 -5.82
C SER A 126 27.17 0.39 -7.13
#